data_AF-A0A7W1QR21-F1
#
_entry.id   AF-A0A7W1QR21-F1
#
_cell.length_a   1.000
_cell.length_b   1.000
_cell.length_c   1.000
_cell.angle_alpha   90.00
_cell.angle_beta   90.00
_cell.angle_gamma   90.00
#
_symmetry.space_group_name_H-M   'P 1'
#
loop_
_entity.id
_entity.type
_entity.pdbx_description
1 polymer ?
#
loop_
_entity_poly.entity_id
_entity_poly.type
_entity_poly.pdbx_seq_one_letter_code
_entity_poly.pdbx_strand_id
1 'polypeptide(L)'
;MANRTLTMTDELVAYVHEFGVREHPVLAALRDTTMTLPESNMQIGPDQGAFMALLVQASGARRILEIGTFTGYSSTAMALALPVDGRILC
;
A
#
# COMPACT_ATOMS: atom_id res chain seq x y z
N MET A 1 -23.58 -9.21 12.52
CA MET A 1 -22.75 -8.23 11.78
C MET A 1 -22.50 -7.05 12.72
N ALA A 2 -21.27 -6.55 12.82
CA ALA A 2 -20.95 -5.48 13.76
C ALA A 2 -21.64 -4.18 13.34
N ASN A 3 -22.67 -3.78 14.06
CA ASN A 3 -23.48 -2.58 13.80
C ASN A 3 -22.83 -1.31 14.40
N ARG A 4 -21.49 -1.30 14.48
CA ARG A 4 -20.69 -0.28 15.16
C ARG A 4 -19.54 0.14 14.26
N THR A 5 -19.44 1.44 13.99
CA THR A 5 -18.25 2.06 13.41
C THR A 5 -17.19 2.19 14.50
N LEU A 6 -15.96 1.75 14.20
CA LEU A 6 -14.80 1.92 15.08
C LEU A 6 -14.09 3.23 14.72
N THR A 7 -13.76 4.02 15.73
CA THR A 7 -12.85 5.16 15.55
C THR A 7 -11.42 4.63 15.39
N MET A 8 -10.70 5.05 14.35
CA MET A 8 -9.28 4.75 14.16
C MET A 8 -8.45 5.68 15.05
N THR A 9 -8.17 5.26 16.27
CA THR A 9 -7.21 5.95 17.14
C THR A 9 -5.77 5.59 16.74
N ASP A 10 -4.80 6.38 17.16
CA ASP A 10 -3.39 6.14 16.85
C ASP A 10 -2.91 4.77 17.36
N GLU A 11 -3.38 4.33 18.53
CA GLU A 11 -3.06 3.00 19.07
C GLU A 11 -3.62 1.87 18.20
N LEU A 12 -4.82 2.07 17.65
CA LEU A 12 -5.43 1.07 16.77
C LEU A 12 -4.77 1.04 15.40
N VAL A 13 -4.36 2.19 14.86
CA VAL A 13 -3.56 2.27 13.63
C VAL A 13 -2.22 1.57 13.83
N ALA A 14 -1.52 1.85 14.93
CA ALA A 14 -0.27 1.18 15.27
C ALA A 14 -0.44 -0.34 15.38
N TYR A 15 -1.51 -0.81 16.04
CA TYR A 15 -1.84 -2.23 16.13
C TYR A 15 -2.07 -2.86 14.75
N VAL A 16 -2.81 -2.19 13.86
CA VAL A 16 -3.04 -2.68 12.49
C VAL A 16 -1.73 -2.75 11.71
N HIS A 17 -0.86 -1.75 11.85
CA HIS A 17 0.44 -1.75 11.17
C HIS A 17 1.38 -2.85 11.70
N GLU A 18 1.40 -3.07 13.02
CA GLU A 18 2.26 -4.08 13.65
C GLU A 18 1.83 -5.52 13.30
N PHE A 19 0.53 -5.81 13.38
CA PHE A 19 0.03 -7.19 13.25
C PHE A 19 -0.62 -7.50 11.90
N GLY A 20 -1.12 -6.48 11.21
CA GLY A 20 -1.86 -6.63 9.95
C GLY A 20 -1.01 -6.46 8.70
N VAL A 21 0.19 -5.89 8.81
CA VAL A 21 1.02 -5.54 7.65
C VAL A 21 2.37 -6.22 7.71
N ARG A 22 2.79 -6.82 6.59
CA ARG A 22 4.15 -7.30 6.37
C ARG A 22 4.79 -6.45 5.27
N GLU A 23 5.27 -5.27 5.64
CA GLU A 23 5.81 -4.29 4.70
C GLU A 23 7.15 -4.80 4.12
N HIS A 24 7.27 -4.81 2.79
CA HIS A 24 8.53 -5.18 2.14
C HIS A 24 9.59 -4.10 2.43
N PRO A 25 10.88 -4.43 2.63
CA PRO A 25 11.91 -3.44 2.96
C PRO A 25 12.02 -2.28 1.97
N VAL A 26 11.78 -2.54 0.67
CA VAL A 26 11.77 -1.48 -0.37
C VAL A 26 10.64 -0.46 -0.16
N LEU A 27 9.49 -0.91 0.32
CA LEU A 27 8.34 -0.04 0.60
C LEU A 27 8.63 0.81 1.83
N ALA A 28 9.17 0.20 2.90
CA ALA A 28 9.60 0.95 4.09
C ALA A 28 10.61 2.04 3.73
N ALA A 29 11.65 1.70 2.95
CA ALA A 29 12.64 2.66 2.49
C ALA A 29 12.05 3.79 1.63
N LEU A 30 11.11 3.45 0.74
CA LEU A 30 10.43 4.44 -0.09
C LEU A 30 9.52 5.35 0.73
N ARG A 31 8.77 4.80 1.70
CA ARG A 31 7.95 5.56 2.63
C ARG A 31 8.81 6.51 3.46
N ASP A 32 9.89 6.04 4.06
CA ASP A 32 10.78 6.86 4.87
C ASP A 32 11.40 7.99 4.04
N THR A 33 11.72 7.73 2.76
CA THR A 33 12.20 8.75 1.81
C THR A 33 11.10 9.78 1.51
N THR A 34 9.89 9.33 1.17
CA THR A 34 8.75 10.22 0.88
C THR A 34 8.38 11.10 2.07
N MET A 35 8.50 10.60 3.30
CA MET A 35 8.21 11.38 4.53
C MET A 35 9.08 12.62 4.69
N THR A 36 10.19 12.72 3.96
CA THR A 36 11.05 13.92 3.95
C THR A 36 10.51 15.04 3.05
N LEU A 37 9.50 14.76 2.21
CA LEU A 37 8.91 15.72 1.27
C LEU A 37 7.78 16.53 1.93
N PRO A 38 7.61 17.82 1.55
CA PRO A 38 6.50 18.65 2.03
C PRO A 38 5.11 18.04 1.73
N GLU A 39 4.98 17.35 0.60
CA GLU A 39 3.74 16.73 0.11
C GLU A 39 3.59 15.26 0.51
N SER A 40 4.30 14.80 1.55
CA SER A 40 4.34 13.39 1.97
C SER A 40 2.97 12.80 2.32
N ASN A 41 2.02 13.64 2.72
CA ASN A 41 0.64 13.26 3.00
C ASN A 41 -0.16 12.80 1.76
N MET A 42 0.38 12.95 0.55
CA MET A 42 -0.21 12.39 -0.67
C MET A 42 0.01 10.87 -0.79
N GLN A 43 0.95 10.29 -0.05
CA GLN A 43 1.23 8.87 -0.09
C GLN A 43 0.21 8.06 0.71
N ILE A 44 -0.13 6.87 0.20
CA ILE A 44 -0.92 5.89 0.96
C ILE A 44 -0.14 5.28 2.13
N GLY A 45 -0.86 4.74 3.10
CA GLY A 45 -0.30 4.01 4.24
C GLY A 45 0.11 2.55 3.92
N PRO A 46 0.91 1.90 4.80
CA PRO A 46 1.32 0.50 4.61
C PRO A 46 0.16 -0.49 4.55
N ASP A 47 -0.88 -0.27 5.34
CA ASP A 47 -2.11 -1.06 5.36
C ASP A 47 -2.86 -1.01 4.02
N GLN A 48 -2.92 0.16 3.39
CA GLN A 48 -3.50 0.32 2.06
C GLN A 48 -2.66 -0.38 0.98
N GLY A 49 -1.33 -0.29 1.06
CA GLY A 49 -0.43 -1.01 0.14
C GLY A 49 -0.61 -2.54 0.24
N ALA A 50 -0.72 -3.07 1.47
CA ALA A 50 -0.99 -4.49 1.69
C ALA A 50 -2.36 -4.92 1.16
N PHE A 51 -3.38 -4.08 1.33
CA PHE A 51 -4.71 -4.32 0.77
C PHE A 51 -4.68 -4.34 -0.76
N MET A 52 -3.99 -3.41 -1.41
CA MET A 52 -3.84 -3.41 -2.87
C MET A 52 -3.10 -4.65 -3.38
N ALA A 53 -2.02 -5.08 -2.71
CA ALA A 53 -1.33 -6.33 -3.03
C ALA A 53 -2.26 -7.55 -2.94
N LEU A 54 -3.09 -7.62 -1.88
CA LEU A 54 -4.11 -8.66 -1.75
C LEU A 54 -5.10 -8.63 -2.94
N LEU A 55 -5.58 -7.45 -3.35
CA LEU A 55 -6.48 -7.31 -4.50
C LEU A 55 -5.82 -7.75 -5.81
N VAL A 56 -4.55 -7.42 -6.04
CA VAL A 56 -3.79 -7.86 -7.21
C VAL A 56 -3.75 -9.40 -7.28
N GLN A 57 -3.42 -10.05 -6.16
CA GLN A 57 -3.37 -11.51 -6.08
C GLN A 57 -4.76 -12.15 -6.23
N ALA A 58 -5.76 -11.63 -5.52
CA ALA A 58 -7.12 -12.17 -5.52
C ALA A 58 -7.81 -12.02 -6.89
N SER A 59 -7.54 -10.93 -7.61
CA SER A 59 -8.08 -10.70 -8.96
C SER A 59 -7.33 -11.45 -10.06
N GLY A 60 -6.11 -11.96 -9.78
CA GLY A 60 -5.25 -12.55 -10.79
C GLY A 60 -4.79 -11.53 -11.85
N ALA A 61 -4.69 -10.25 -11.49
CA ALA A 61 -4.31 -9.19 -12.41
C ALA A 61 -2.91 -9.44 -13.00
N ARG A 62 -2.76 -9.16 -14.30
CA ARG A 62 -1.47 -9.17 -15.01
C ARG A 62 -1.11 -7.82 -15.63
N ARG A 63 -2.08 -6.92 -15.73
CA ARG A 63 -1.93 -5.57 -16.28
C ARG A 63 -2.67 -4.60 -15.39
N ILE A 64 -1.96 -3.60 -14.89
CA ILE A 64 -2.50 -2.57 -14.01
C ILE A 64 -2.26 -1.21 -14.67
N LEU A 65 -3.27 -0.35 -14.63
CA LEU A 65 -3.14 1.08 -14.93
C LEU A 65 -3.27 1.84 -13.61
N GLU A 66 -2.27 2.63 -13.29
CA GLU A 66 -2.29 3.55 -12.16
C GLU A 66 -2.42 4.98 -12.69
N ILE A 67 -3.33 5.75 -12.09
CA ILE A 67 -3.53 7.16 -12.43
C ILE A 67 -3.26 7.95 -11.16
N GLY A 68 -2.10 8.61 -11.13
CA GLY A 68 -1.58 9.29 -9.94
C GLY A 68 -0.59 8.42 -9.18
N THR A 69 0.68 8.48 -9.59
CA THR A 69 1.75 7.61 -9.07
C THR A 69 2.51 8.22 -7.89
N PHE A 70 2.54 9.55 -7.78
CA PHE A 70 3.35 10.31 -6.82
C PHE A 70 4.80 9.75 -6.73
N THR A 71 5.24 9.31 -5.54
CA THR A 71 6.57 8.72 -5.32
C THR A 71 6.63 7.21 -5.57
N GLY A 72 5.51 6.57 -5.94
CA GLY A 72 5.47 5.18 -6.40
C GLY A 72 5.32 4.12 -5.30
N TYR A 73 4.82 4.48 -4.11
CA TYR A 73 4.57 3.49 -3.05
C TYR A 73 3.48 2.47 -3.46
N SER A 74 2.34 2.97 -3.96
CA SER A 74 1.23 2.16 -4.50
C SER A 74 1.67 1.29 -5.68
N SER A 75 2.37 1.90 -6.64
CA SER A 75 2.88 1.20 -7.83
C SER A 75 3.81 0.06 -7.45
N THR A 76 4.73 0.31 -6.52
CA THR A 76 5.69 -0.70 -6.03
C THR A 76 4.98 -1.81 -5.26
N ALA A 77 4.00 -1.49 -4.41
CA ALA A 77 3.23 -2.48 -3.66
C ALA A 77 2.45 -3.42 -4.58
N MET A 78 1.81 -2.88 -5.62
CA MET A 78 1.13 -3.67 -6.65
C MET A 78 2.11 -4.48 -7.50
N ALA A 79 3.25 -3.89 -7.88
CA ALA A 79 4.26 -4.57 -8.69
C ALA A 79 4.88 -5.78 -7.97
N LEU A 80 5.11 -5.68 -6.66
CA LEU A 80 5.58 -6.81 -5.83
C LEU A 80 4.57 -7.96 -5.75
N ALA A 81 3.28 -7.67 -5.97
CA ALA A 81 2.21 -8.66 -5.93
C ALA A 81 1.89 -9.28 -7.31
N LEU A 82 2.37 -8.68 -8.40
CA LEU A 82 2.19 -9.19 -9.75
C LEU A 82 3.04 -10.45 -10.00
N PRO A 83 2.63 -11.33 -10.93
CA PRO A 83 3.51 -12.37 -11.43
C PRO A 83 4.70 -11.76 -12.21
N VAL A 84 5.76 -12.53 -12.43
CA VAL A 84 6.99 -12.09 -13.13
C VAL A 84 6.74 -11.44 -14.50
N ASP A 85 5.71 -11.89 -15.22
CA ASP A 85 5.31 -11.37 -16.53
C ASP A 85 4.28 -10.23 -16.45
N GLY A 86 3.87 -9.85 -15.24
CA GLY A 86 2.94 -8.78 -14.97
C GLY A 86 3.53 -7.41 -15.29
N ARG A 87 2.64 -6.45 -15.63
CA ARG A 87 3.04 -5.08 -15.97
C ARG A 87 2.14 -4.06 -15.33
N ILE A 88 2.73 -2.94 -14.96
CA ILE A 88 2.05 -1.73 -14.53
C ILE A 88 2.38 -0.59 -15.49
N LEU A 89 1.36 0.19 -15.84
CA LEU A 89 1.50 1.47 -16.53
C LEU A 89 1.12 2.56 -15.52
N CYS A 90 2.03 3.50 -15.28
CA CYS A 90 1.97 4.55 -14.27
C CYS A 90 1.80 5.93 -14.91
#